data_AF-A0A9E1Q9U4-F1
#
_entry.id   AF-A0A9E1Q9U4-F1
#
_cell.length_a   1.000
_cell.length_b   1.000
_cell.length_c   1.000
_cell.angle_alpha   90.00
_cell.angle_beta   90.00
_cell.angle_gamma   90.00
#
_symmetry.space_group_name_H-M   'P 1'
#
loop_
_entity.id
_entity.type
_entity.pdbx_description
1 polymer ?
#
loop_
_entity_poly.entity_id
_entity_poly.type
_entity_poly.pdbx_seq_one_letter_code
_entity_poly.pdbx_strand_id
1 'polypeptide(L)'
;KNRMIISDGFNGTPSGFDNCCEEDSGITKWEVLHAEANAILKVASSTQSAAGATLYITLSPCQQCSKLIHQAGIKRVVYSKDYKDTSGINFLEKAGVETQYLPVND
;
A
#
# COMPACT_ATOMS: atom_id res chain seq x y z
N LYS A 1 6.43 11.70 4.93
CA LYS A 1 5.77 12.90 5.51
C LYS A 1 6.83 13.98 5.76
N ASN A 2 6.57 15.25 5.46
CA ASN A 2 7.56 16.34 5.62
C ASN A 2 8.93 16.02 5.01
N ARG A 3 8.93 15.41 3.81
CA ARG A 3 10.13 14.91 3.09
C ARG A 3 10.97 13.86 3.86
N MET A 4 10.42 13.26 4.91
CA MET A 4 11.02 12.14 5.63
C MET A 4 10.22 10.85 5.40
N ILE A 5 10.93 9.73 5.31
CA ILE A 5 10.33 8.39 5.33
C ILE A 5 9.95 8.09 6.78
N ILE A 6 8.67 7.78 7.00
CA ILE A 6 8.13 7.48 8.35
C ILE A 6 7.72 6.01 8.49
N SER A 7 7.68 5.27 7.36
CA SER A 7 7.31 3.86 7.28
C SER A 7 7.67 3.31 5.92
N ASP A 8 7.77 1.99 5.86
CA ASP A 8 8.06 1.14 4.71
C ASP A 8 7.33 -0.20 4.92
N GLY A 9 7.05 -0.91 3.82
CA GLY A 9 6.36 -2.19 3.85
C GLY A 9 6.55 -2.93 2.53
N PHE A 10 6.54 -4.26 2.62
CA PHE A 10 6.58 -5.20 1.50
C PHE A 10 5.47 -6.24 1.69
N ASN A 11 5.10 -6.96 0.64
CA ASN A 11 4.12 -8.04 0.74
C ASN A 11 4.71 -9.26 1.45
N GLY A 12 3.99 -9.81 2.43
CA GLY A 12 4.48 -10.93 3.24
C GLY A 12 3.41 -11.47 4.18
N THR A 13 3.65 -12.66 4.74
CA THR A 13 2.78 -13.20 5.79
C THR A 13 2.94 -12.38 7.08
N PRO A 14 1.98 -12.46 8.02
CA PRO A 14 2.10 -11.77 9.30
C PRO A 14 3.38 -12.15 10.06
N SER A 15 3.86 -11.24 10.91
CA SER A 15 5.06 -11.47 11.73
C SER A 15 4.92 -12.76 12.56
N GLY A 16 5.94 -13.62 12.49
CA GLY A 16 5.96 -14.92 13.19
C GLY A 16 5.53 -16.11 12.34
N PHE A 17 5.13 -15.91 11.08
CA PHE A 17 4.82 -16.95 10.11
C PHE A 17 6.03 -17.27 9.22
N ASP A 18 5.92 -18.32 8.39
CA ASP A 18 7.00 -18.85 7.53
C ASP A 18 7.38 -17.94 6.34
N ASN A 19 6.59 -16.90 6.08
CA ASN A 19 6.73 -16.00 4.94
C ASN A 19 6.61 -16.67 3.56
N CYS A 20 6.07 -17.89 3.51
CA CYS A 20 5.65 -18.53 2.28
C CYS A 20 4.33 -17.88 1.84
N CYS A 21 4.41 -16.97 0.86
CA CYS A 21 3.26 -16.18 0.42
C CYS A 21 2.29 -16.95 -0.49
N GLU A 22 2.73 -18.08 -1.03
CA GLU A 22 1.97 -18.88 -2.00
C GLU A 22 1.82 -20.31 -1.49
N GLU A 23 0.71 -20.96 -1.87
CA GLU A 23 0.56 -22.40 -1.77
C GLU A 23 1.31 -23.11 -2.92
N ASP A 24 1.49 -24.43 -2.82
CA ASP A 24 2.12 -25.24 -3.89
C ASP A 24 1.39 -25.13 -5.24
N SER A 25 0.12 -24.69 -5.21
CA SER A 25 -0.71 -24.41 -6.38
C SER A 25 -0.38 -23.07 -7.08
N GLY A 26 0.52 -22.25 -6.52
CA GLY A 26 0.86 -20.91 -7.00
C GLY A 26 -0.16 -19.83 -6.63
N ILE A 27 -1.13 -20.15 -5.77
CA ILE A 27 -2.14 -19.20 -5.29
C ILE A 27 -1.61 -18.48 -4.06
N THR A 28 -1.65 -17.14 -4.07
CA THR A 28 -1.28 -16.33 -2.90
C THR A 28 -2.21 -16.62 -1.72
N LYS A 29 -1.63 -16.91 -0.56
CA LYS A 29 -2.38 -17.21 0.67
C LYS A 29 -3.19 -15.99 1.10
N TRP A 30 -4.39 -16.21 1.62
CA TRP A 30 -5.31 -15.13 2.04
C TRP A 30 -4.76 -14.28 3.21
N GLU A 31 -3.85 -14.84 4.00
CA GLU A 31 -3.21 -14.17 5.14
C GLU A 31 -2.07 -13.22 4.75
N VAL A 32 -1.64 -13.23 3.48
CA VAL A 32 -0.59 -12.34 2.99
C VAL A 32 -1.07 -10.90 3.07
N LEU A 33 -0.30 -10.09 3.79
CA LEU A 33 -0.49 -8.67 3.87
C LEU A 33 0.20 -8.00 2.68
N HIS A 34 -0.52 -7.08 2.05
CA HIS A 34 0.03 -6.23 1.00
C HIS A 34 1.01 -5.20 1.57
N ALA A 35 1.90 -4.71 0.71
CA ALA A 35 2.91 -3.71 1.07
C ALA A 35 2.28 -2.45 1.69
N GLU A 36 1.16 -1.99 1.15
CA GLU A 36 0.43 -0.80 1.63
C GLU A 36 -0.13 -1.02 3.04
N ALA A 37 -0.71 -2.19 3.27
CA ALA A 37 -1.25 -2.56 4.58
C ALA A 37 -0.13 -2.63 5.63
N ASN A 38 1.00 -3.28 5.29
CA ASN A 38 2.16 -3.35 6.18
C ASN A 38 2.74 -1.96 6.49
N ALA A 39 2.85 -1.08 5.49
CA ALA A 39 3.33 0.28 5.71
C ALA A 39 2.39 1.08 6.64
N ILE A 40 1.07 0.94 6.50
CA ILE A 40 0.07 1.59 7.37
C ILE A 40 0.12 1.01 8.79
N LEU A 41 0.18 -0.31 8.93
CA LEU A 41 0.25 -0.99 10.23
C LEU A 41 1.52 -0.62 11.00
N LYS A 42 2.66 -0.49 10.31
CA LYS A 42 3.92 -0.03 10.91
C LYS A 42 3.82 1.40 11.44
N VAL A 43 3.09 2.28 10.76
CA VAL A 43 2.78 3.62 11.30
C VAL A 43 1.88 3.50 12.53
N ALA A 44 0.84 2.67 12.48
CA ALA A 44 -0.10 2.49 13.59
C ALA A 44 0.56 1.90 14.85
N SER A 45 1.60 1.07 14.70
CA SER A 45 2.41 0.54 15.80
C SER A 45 3.48 1.51 16.31
N SER A 46 3.55 2.72 15.76
CA SER A 46 4.56 3.73 16.10
C SER A 46 3.92 4.98 16.73
N THR A 47 4.74 5.96 17.10
CA THR A 47 4.27 7.28 17.55
C THR A 47 4.00 8.26 16.39
N GLN A 48 4.12 7.81 15.15
CA GLN A 48 3.91 8.62 13.94
C GLN A 48 2.46 8.56 13.45
N SER A 49 2.11 9.48 12.54
CA SER A 49 0.80 9.51 11.91
C SER A 49 0.92 9.63 10.39
N ALA A 50 0.16 8.78 9.68
CA ALA A 50 0.04 8.76 8.23
C ALA A 50 -0.83 9.91 7.70
N ALA A 51 -1.55 10.63 8.57
CA ALA A 51 -2.37 11.76 8.17
C ALA A 51 -1.52 12.84 7.48
N GLY A 52 -1.95 13.24 6.28
CA GLY A 52 -1.27 14.20 5.42
C GLY A 52 -0.01 13.65 4.73
N ALA A 53 0.26 12.35 4.82
CA ALA A 53 1.43 11.76 4.17
C ALA A 53 1.20 11.51 2.66
N THR A 54 2.30 11.26 1.98
CA THR A 54 2.36 10.70 0.63
C THR A 54 2.82 9.26 0.74
N LEU A 55 2.13 8.34 0.06
CA LEU A 55 2.50 6.94 -0.04
C LEU A 55 3.11 6.68 -1.42
N TYR A 56 4.29 6.08 -1.44
CA TYR A 56 4.96 5.63 -2.67
C TYR A 56 4.92 4.11 -2.71
N ILE A 57 4.42 3.55 -3.80
CA ILE A 57 4.24 2.11 -4.00
C ILE A 57 4.70 1.73 -5.39
N THR A 58 5.05 0.46 -5.58
CA THR A 58 5.51 -0.04 -6.88
C THR A 58 4.32 -0.35 -7.79
N LEU A 59 3.35 -1.11 -7.29
CA LEU A 59 2.12 -1.46 -8.00
C LEU A 59 0.96 -0.57 -7.53
N SER A 60 0.00 -0.31 -8.41
CA SER A 60 -1.21 0.40 -8.01
C SER A 60 -2.00 -0.38 -6.94
N PRO A 61 -2.70 0.32 -6.04
CA PRO A 61 -3.27 -0.32 -4.86
C PRO A 61 -4.53 -1.09 -5.21
N CYS A 62 -4.71 -2.25 -4.55
CA CYS A 62 -5.96 -3.00 -4.66
C CYS A 62 -7.11 -2.29 -3.94
N GLN A 63 -8.36 -2.69 -4.22
CA GLN A 63 -9.55 -2.10 -3.58
C GLN A 63 -9.50 -2.10 -2.05
N GLN A 64 -8.95 -3.16 -1.46
CA GLN A 64 -8.88 -3.27 0.00
C GLN A 64 -7.85 -2.31 0.59
N CYS A 65 -6.68 -2.20 -0.03
CA CYS A 65 -5.65 -1.24 0.38
C CYS A 65 -6.10 0.20 0.16
N SER A 66 -6.81 0.50 -0.92
CA SER A 66 -7.34 1.84 -1.20
C SER A 66 -8.25 2.38 -0.09
N LYS A 67 -9.12 1.55 0.48
CA LYS A 67 -9.97 1.96 1.62
C LYS A 67 -9.11 2.30 2.85
N LEU A 68 -8.09 1.50 3.12
CA LEU A 68 -7.17 1.74 4.24
C LEU A 68 -6.35 3.01 4.04
N ILE A 69 -5.86 3.25 2.82
CA ILE A 69 -5.11 4.46 2.45
C ILE A 69 -5.94 5.72 2.74
N HIS A 70 -7.19 5.73 2.26
CA HIS A 70 -8.11 6.84 2.51
C HIS A 70 -8.35 7.05 4.01
N GLN A 71 -8.69 5.97 4.73
CA GLN A 71 -8.99 6.03 6.16
C GLN A 71 -7.79 6.43 7.03
N ALA A 72 -6.56 6.07 6.60
CA ALA A 72 -5.32 6.46 7.26
C ALA A 72 -4.99 7.97 7.11
N GLY A 73 -5.77 8.69 6.28
CA GLY A 73 -5.59 10.12 6.06
C GLY A 73 -4.45 10.47 5.10
N ILE A 74 -3.98 9.51 4.29
CA ILE A 74 -3.00 9.74 3.24
C ILE A 74 -3.63 10.62 2.16
N LYS A 75 -2.88 11.62 1.68
CA LYS A 75 -3.39 12.63 0.73
C LYS A 75 -2.92 12.45 -0.69
N ARG A 76 -1.85 11.70 -0.88
CA ARG A 76 -1.27 11.45 -2.20
C ARG A 76 -0.70 10.04 -2.29
N VAL A 77 -0.96 9.35 -3.39
CA VAL A 77 -0.42 8.04 -3.72
C VAL A 77 0.34 8.13 -5.03
N VAL A 78 1.59 7.68 -5.03
CA VAL A 78 2.45 7.62 -6.22
C VAL A 78 2.76 6.16 -6.50
N TYR A 79 2.55 5.71 -7.74
CA TYR A 79 2.75 4.32 -8.16
C TYR A 79 3.49 4.22 -9.48
N SER A 80 4.24 3.14 -9.71
CA SER A 80 5.10 2.99 -10.91
C SER A 80 4.62 1.96 -11.94
N LYS A 81 3.73 1.05 -11.56
CA LYS A 81 3.12 0.06 -12.44
C LYS A 81 1.63 -0.07 -12.15
N ASP A 82 0.83 -0.18 -13.19
CA ASP A 82 -0.59 -0.48 -13.03
C ASP A 82 -0.76 -1.94 -12.60
N TYR A 83 -1.48 -2.14 -11.50
CA TYR A 83 -2.07 -3.43 -11.18
C TYR A 83 -3.22 -3.73 -12.15
N LYS A 84 -3.56 -5.01 -12.30
CA LYS A 84 -4.57 -5.48 -13.26
C LYS A 84 -5.95 -4.81 -13.09
N ASP A 85 -6.24 -4.31 -11.89
CA ASP A 85 -7.50 -3.68 -11.53
C ASP A 85 -7.29 -2.22 -11.11
N THR A 86 -7.89 -1.28 -11.85
CA THR A 86 -7.80 0.17 -11.62
C THR A 86 -8.88 0.70 -10.68
N SER A 87 -9.82 -0.14 -10.23
CA SER A 87 -10.90 0.28 -9.32
C SER A 87 -10.39 0.89 -8.01
N GLY A 88 -9.24 0.42 -7.50
CA GLY A 88 -8.58 0.96 -6.32
C GLY A 88 -8.10 2.41 -6.52
N ILE A 89 -7.55 2.73 -7.69
CA ILE A 89 -7.14 4.10 -8.06
C ILE A 89 -8.40 4.99 -8.18
N ASN A 90 -9.38 4.53 -8.95
CA ASN A 90 -10.63 5.27 -9.19
C ASN A 90 -11.35 5.62 -7.88
N PHE A 91 -11.33 4.72 -6.89
CA PHE A 91 -11.88 4.99 -5.56
C PHE A 91 -11.12 6.12 -4.84
N LEU A 92 -9.78 6.09 -4.87
CA LEU A 92 -8.94 7.08 -4.21
C LEU A 92 -9.15 8.49 -4.79
N GLU A 93 -9.21 8.59 -6.12
CA GLU A 93 -9.46 9.86 -6.81
C GLU A 93 -10.82 10.45 -6.44
N LYS A 94 -11.88 9.62 -6.45
CA LYS A 94 -13.23 10.02 -6.02
C LYS A 94 -13.26 10.45 -4.55
N ALA A 95 -12.41 9.86 -3.72
CA ALA A 95 -12.29 10.18 -2.30
C ALA A 95 -11.38 11.40 -2.03
N GLY A 96 -10.90 12.09 -3.07
CA GLY A 96 -10.07 13.29 -2.95
C GLY A 96 -8.61 13.00 -2.58
N VAL A 97 -8.12 11.79 -2.81
CA VAL A 97 -6.70 11.43 -2.69
C VAL A 97 -6.05 11.62 -4.06
N GLU A 98 -4.98 12.41 -4.12
CA GLU A 98 -4.22 12.62 -5.36
C GLU A 98 -3.53 11.31 -5.75
N THR A 99 -3.70 10.85 -6.99
CA THR A 99 -2.96 9.71 -7.52
C THR A 99 -2.03 10.17 -8.63
N GLN A 100 -0.81 9.61 -8.67
CA GLN A 100 0.16 9.92 -9.70
C GLN A 100 0.87 8.66 -10.17
N TYR A 101 0.81 8.42 -11.47
CA TYR A 101 1.66 7.45 -12.13
C TYR A 101 3.06 8.05 -12.38
N LEU A 102 4.10 7.38 -11.87
CA LEU A 102 5.49 7.74 -12.07
C LEU A 102 6.27 6.49 -12.48
N PRO A 103 6.48 6.25 -13.78
CA PRO A 103 7.24 5.10 -14.25
C PRO A 103 8.70 5.21 -13.76
N VAL A 104 9.22 4.11 -13.25
CA VAL A 104 10.64 3.99 -12.90
C VAL A 104 11.32 3.29 -14.07
N ASN A 105 12.26 3.99 -14.71
CA ASN A 105 13.15 3.36 -15.69
C ASN A 105 14.22 2.61 -14.90
N ASP A 106 14.26 1.29 -15.05
CA ASP A 106 15.35 0.43 -14.56
C ASP A 106 16.63 0.64 -15.40
#